data_AF-A0A8T1TR14-F1
#
_entry.id   AF-A0A8T1TR14-F1
#
_cell.length_a   1.000
_cell.length_b   1.000
_cell.length_c   1.000
_cell.angle_alpha   90.00
_cell.angle_beta   90.00
_cell.angle_gamma   90.00
#
_symmetry.space_group_name_H-M   'P 1'
#
loop_
_entity.id
_entity.type
_entity.pdbx_description
1 polymer ?
#
loop_
_entity_poly.entity_id
_entity_poly.type
_entity_poly.pdbx_seq_one_letter_code
_entity_poly.pdbx_strand_id
1 'polypeptide(L)'
;MMCRSESVQTLCTQHLSAHDDSIRCTMHKSKTNQEGSAPKDPRHMYANPMSPASSWVTALAPFSACRSTQRSGPLFSGSHQKRAL
;
A
#
# COMPACT_ATOMS: atom_id res chain seq x y z
N MET A 1 -2.37 -7.77 -3.79
CA MET A 1 -3.51 -6.85 -3.58
C MET A 1 -4.11 -6.48 -4.92
N MET A 2 -5.43 -6.67 -5.12
CA MET A 2 -6.09 -6.22 -6.35
C MET A 2 -6.67 -4.82 -6.15
N CYS A 3 -6.17 -3.83 -6.89
CA CYS A 3 -6.63 -2.45 -6.84
C CYS A 3 -6.20 -1.71 -8.12
N ARG A 4 -6.79 -0.54 -8.37
CA ARG A 4 -6.38 0.32 -9.49
C ARG A 4 -5.07 1.03 -9.12
N SER A 5 -4.23 1.30 -10.12
CA SER A 5 -2.98 2.07 -9.92
C SER A 5 -3.23 3.45 -9.29
N GLU A 6 -4.35 4.09 -9.59
CA GLU A 6 -4.78 5.36 -8.98
C GLU A 6 -5.05 5.23 -7.47
N SER A 7 -5.59 4.09 -7.03
CA SER A 7 -5.79 3.81 -5.62
C SER A 7 -4.47 3.54 -4.89
N VAL A 8 -3.46 3.02 -5.59
CA VAL A 8 -2.11 2.78 -5.03
C VAL A 8 -1.35 4.11 -4.88
N GLN A 9 -1.46 5.01 -5.87
CA GLN A 9 -0.83 6.34 -5.84
C GLN A 9 -1.29 7.21 -4.66
N THR A 10 -2.52 7.00 -4.20
CA THR A 10 -3.11 7.73 -3.06
C THR A 10 -2.85 7.07 -1.71
N LEU A 11 -2.08 5.97 -1.67
CA LEU A 11 -1.67 5.37 -0.41
C LEU A 11 -0.71 6.30 0.34
N CYS A 12 -1.00 6.50 1.62
CA CYS A 12 -0.12 7.19 2.56
C CYS A 12 0.40 6.17 3.59
N THR A 13 1.50 6.49 4.24
CA THR A 13 2.03 5.69 5.37
C THR A 13 0.99 5.45 6.45
N GLN A 14 0.09 6.41 6.69
CA GLN A 14 -1.03 6.32 7.64
C GLN A 14 -2.10 5.27 7.26
N HIS A 15 -2.15 4.87 5.99
CA HIS A 15 -3.06 3.82 5.53
C HIS A 15 -2.51 2.42 5.81
N LEU A 16 -1.25 2.31 6.24
CA LEU A 16 -0.60 1.07 6.63
C LEU A 16 -0.54 0.96 8.15
N SER A 17 -0.89 -0.22 8.68
CA SER A 17 -0.76 -0.55 10.09
C SER A 17 -0.19 -1.96 10.23
N ALA A 18 0.71 -2.16 11.18
CA ALA A 18 1.18 -3.49 11.53
C ALA A 18 0.10 -4.20 12.36
N HIS A 19 -0.15 -5.47 12.07
CA HIS A 19 -1.13 -6.29 12.76
C HIS A 19 -0.66 -7.75 12.81
N ASP A 20 -0.12 -8.16 13.96
CA ASP A 20 0.43 -9.49 14.22
C ASP A 20 1.42 -9.92 13.12
N ASP A 21 1.02 -10.88 12.28
CA ASP A 21 1.79 -11.46 11.18
C ASP A 21 1.55 -10.78 9.82
N SER A 22 0.81 -9.67 9.81
CA SER A 22 0.36 -8.98 8.60
C SER A 22 0.56 -7.46 8.65
N ILE A 23 0.69 -6.87 7.46
CA ILE A 23 0.53 -5.43 7.27
C ILE A 23 -0.88 -5.20 6.74
N ARG A 24 -1.65 -4.42 7.48
CA ARG A 24 -3.00 -4.04 7.11
C ARG A 24 -2.98 -2.73 6.32
N CYS A 25 -3.60 -2.73 5.14
CA CYS A 25 -3.71 -1.57 4.26
C CYS A 25 -5.18 -1.17 4.08
N THR A 26 -5.51 0.03 4.53
CA THR A 26 -6.86 0.61 4.40
C THR A 26 -6.95 1.46 3.13
N MET A 27 -7.74 1.03 2.14
CA MET A 27 -8.08 1.89 1.00
C MET A 27 -9.48 2.45 1.15
N HIS A 28 -9.61 3.72 0.78
CA HIS A 28 -10.89 4.42 0.77
C HIS A 28 -11.70 4.06 -0.47
N LYS A 29 -11.04 3.83 -1.61
CA LYS A 29 -11.71 3.52 -2.88
C LYS A 29 -11.53 2.05 -3.26
N SER A 30 -12.58 1.47 -3.84
CA SER A 30 -12.57 0.13 -4.43
C SER A 30 -13.22 0.15 -5.82
N LYS A 31 -13.24 -0.99 -6.52
CA LYS A 31 -13.89 -1.09 -7.83
C LYS A 31 -15.37 -0.70 -7.77
N THR A 32 -16.06 -1.06 -6.68
CA THR A 32 -17.50 -0.83 -6.48
C THR A 32 -17.81 0.39 -5.62
N ASN A 33 -16.80 0.97 -4.95
CA ASN A 33 -16.94 2.16 -4.12
C ASN A 33 -15.93 3.23 -4.56
N GLN A 34 -16.26 3.98 -5.62
CA GLN A 34 -15.37 5.00 -6.18
C GLN A 34 -15.40 6.31 -5.38
N GLU A 35 -16.51 6.60 -4.71
CA GLU A 35 -16.69 7.76 -3.82
C GLU A 35 -15.94 7.58 -2.49
N GLY A 36 -15.77 6.34 -2.05
CA GLY A 36 -15.07 6.01 -0.81
C GLY A 36 -15.91 6.25 0.45
N SER A 37 -17.22 6.35 0.30
CA SER A 37 -18.19 6.56 1.39
C SER A 37 -18.56 5.27 2.13
N ALA A 38 -18.41 4.11 1.49
CA ALA A 38 -18.71 2.82 2.11
C ALA A 38 -17.70 2.46 3.24
N PRO A 39 -18.11 1.61 4.21
CA PRO A 39 -17.24 1.09 5.25
C PRO A 39 -15.94 0.48 4.69
N LYS A 40 -14.82 0.80 5.35
CA LYS A 40 -13.49 0.43 4.90
C LYS A 40 -13.13 -0.92 5.50
N ASP A 41 -13.07 -1.94 4.67
CA ASP A 41 -12.48 -3.21 5.07
C ASP A 41 -10.96 -3.17 4.85
N PRO A 42 -10.15 -3.29 5.90
CA PRO A 42 -8.71 -3.27 5.75
C PRO A 42 -8.20 -4.54 5.07
N ARG A 43 -7.34 -4.39 4.05
CA ARG A 43 -6.76 -5.55 3.36
C ARG A 43 -5.48 -5.99 4.05
N HIS A 44 -5.41 -7.27 4.39
CA HIS A 44 -4.25 -7.87 5.04
C HIS A 44 -3.21 -8.34 4.02
N MET A 45 -1.95 -7.98 4.25
CA MET A 45 -0.79 -8.37 3.44
C MET A 45 0.16 -9.16 4.32
N TYR A 46 0.28 -10.45 4.03
CA TYR A 46 1.11 -11.37 4.81
C TYR A 46 2.53 -11.43 4.26
N ALA A 47 3.48 -11.76 5.13
CA ALA A 47 4.82 -12.14 4.71
C ALA A 47 4.77 -13.49 3.98
N ASN A 48 5.55 -13.64 2.92
CA ASN A 48 5.77 -14.93 2.27
C ASN A 48 7.21 -15.41 2.52
N PRO A 49 7.47 -16.17 3.60
CA PRO A 49 8.81 -16.64 3.91
C PRO A 49 9.34 -17.66 2.90
N MET A 50 8.45 -18.39 2.21
CA MET A 50 8.81 -19.38 1.20
C MET A 50 9.28 -18.75 -0.11
N SER A 51 8.87 -17.50 -0.37
CA SER A 51 9.33 -16.73 -1.52
C SER A 51 9.50 -15.26 -1.14
N PRO A 52 10.63 -14.90 -0.51
CA PRO A 52 10.89 -13.53 -0.04
C PRO A 52 10.86 -12.50 -1.17
N ALA A 53 11.26 -12.89 -2.39
CA ALA A 53 11.25 -12.00 -3.56
C ALA A 53 9.84 -11.57 -3.99
N SER A 54 8.81 -12.38 -3.71
CA SER A 54 7.40 -12.06 -4.01
C SER A 54 6.64 -11.52 -2.79
N SER A 55 7.28 -11.51 -1.62
CA SER A 55 6.69 -11.06 -0.35
C SER A 55 6.57 -9.54 -0.30
N TRP A 56 5.36 -9.04 -0.09
CA TRP A 56 5.11 -7.61 0.08
C TRP A 56 5.82 -7.03 1.29
N VAL A 57 5.83 -7.76 2.41
CA VAL A 57 6.51 -7.34 3.64
C VAL A 57 8.01 -7.20 3.39
N THR A 58 8.59 -8.18 2.69
CA THR A 58 10.02 -8.18 2.36
C THR A 58 10.37 -7.06 1.38
N ALA A 59 9.48 -6.67 0.46
CA ALA A 59 9.70 -5.53 -0.43
C ALA A 59 9.55 -4.18 0.29
N LEU A 60 8.61 -4.08 1.24
CA LEU A 60 8.34 -2.85 2.00
C LEU A 60 9.44 -2.51 3.01
N ALA A 61 10.11 -3.51 3.59
CA ALA A 61 11.18 -3.31 4.56
C ALA A 61 12.37 -2.50 4.01
N PRO A 62 13.05 -2.89 2.90
CA PRO A 62 14.12 -2.10 2.31
C PRO A 62 13.58 -0.80 1.73
N PHE A 63 12.35 -0.78 1.19
CA PHE A 63 11.71 0.44 0.74
C PHE A 63 11.64 1.47 1.88
N SER A 64 11.24 1.06 3.07
CA SER A 64 11.13 1.95 4.22
C SER A 64 12.50 2.31 4.78
N ALA A 65 13.43 1.36 4.85
CA ALA A 65 14.77 1.58 5.37
C ALA A 65 15.55 2.63 4.56
N CYS A 66 15.45 2.58 3.23
CA CYS A 66 16.07 3.58 2.35
C CYS A 66 15.40 4.97 2.43
N ARG A 67 14.23 5.09 3.08
CA ARG A 67 13.46 6.33 3.23
C ARG A 67 13.08 6.57 4.70
N SER A 68 13.98 6.24 5.62
CA SER A 68 13.75 6.37 7.06
C SER A 68 13.44 7.81 7.53
N THR A 69 13.86 8.81 6.76
CA THR A 69 13.59 10.24 7.03
C THR A 69 12.27 10.73 6.41
N GLN A 70 11.57 9.89 5.65
CA GLN A 70 10.30 10.26 5.03
C GLN A 70 9.24 10.48 6.11
N ARG A 71 8.76 11.73 6.20
CA ARG A 71 7.64 12.08 7.08
C ARG A 71 6.37 11.36 6.63
N SER A 72 5.45 11.19 7.57
CA SER A 72 4.13 10.65 7.28
C SER A 72 3.49 11.37 6.09
N GLY A 73 3.07 10.62 5.07
CA GLY A 73 2.62 11.19 3.81
C GLY A 73 2.45 10.14 2.72
N PRO A 74 2.34 10.55 1.44
CA PRO A 74 2.21 9.64 0.31
C PRO A 74 3.33 8.60 0.30
N LEU A 75 2.98 7.33 0.16
CA LEU A 75 3.92 6.21 0.11
C LEU A 75 4.76 6.29 -1.17
N PHE A 76 4.14 6.76 -2.26
CA PHE A 76 4.77 6.98 -3.55
C PHE A 76 4.68 8.46 -3.90
N SER A 77 5.81 9.10 -4.16
CA SER A 77 5.87 10.54 -4.51
C SER A 77 5.37 10.86 -5.92
N GLY A 78 4.78 9.90 -6.64
CA GLY A 78 4.48 10.01 -8.06
C GLY A 78 3.05 10.47 -8.34
N SER A 79 2.86 11.77 -8.58
CA SER A 79 1.66 12.31 -9.26
C SER A 79 1.62 11.98 -10.76
N HIS A 80 2.66 11.32 -11.31
CA HIS A 80 2.85 11.07 -12.74
C HIS A 80 3.21 9.60 -13.07
N GLN A 81 2.67 8.61 -12.35
CA GLN A 81 2.95 7.19 -12.66
C GLN A 81 2.24 6.68 -13.94
N LYS A 82 1.52 7.55 -14.67
CA LYS A 82 1.08 7.28 -16.05
C LYS A 82 2.01 7.96 -17.04
N ARG A 83 3.04 7.25 -17.49
CA ARG A 83 3.55 7.43 -18.85
C ARG A 83 3.05 6.23 -19.65
N ALA A 84 1.83 6.34 -20.15
CA ALA A 84 1.35 5.44 -21.19
C ALA A 84 2.15 5.77 -22.44
N LEU A 85 2.95 4.79 -22.89
CA LEU A 85 3.45 4.75 -24.25
C LEU A 85 2.34 4.14 -25.13
#